data_AF-W7FWU8-F1
#
_entry.id   AF-W7FWU8-F1
#
_cell.length_a   1.000
_cell.length_b   1.000
_cell.length_c   1.000
_cell.angle_alpha   90.00
_cell.angle_beta   90.00
_cell.angle_gamma   90.00
#
_symmetry.space_group_name_H-M   'P 1'
#
loop_
_entity.id
_entity.type
_entity.pdbx_description
1 polymer ?
#
loop_
_entity_poly.entity_id
_entity_poly.type
_entity_poly.pdbx_seq_one_letter_code
_entity_poly.pdbx_strand_id
1 'polypeptide(L)'
;MTRNVPLTNYEFTMDEPVKDTVIRDAKSIYKKILYVCFHQYDDENTIKKWDLWGSFIVYITLSICIFLDNEIVDKKNTFGYFFVFFFIGHILVSLNLSLLHINIPFFQSLCIISYSLFPLILSSFLNLFISTHVLRLLFCLLSIVWSSYNCILILARFIKSNRLLISFFPICLLQLFLASFLLIK
;
A
#
# COMPACT_ATOMS: atom_id res chain seq x y z
N MET A 1 43.74 -21.36 37.48
CA MET A 1 43.62 -21.87 36.10
C MET A 1 42.56 -21.05 35.38
N THR A 2 43.01 -20.01 34.68
CA THR A 2 42.18 -19.11 33.87
C THR A 2 41.78 -19.81 32.58
N ARG A 3 40.48 -20.04 32.39
CA ARG A 3 39.93 -20.64 31.17
C ARG A 3 39.81 -19.53 30.14
N ASN A 4 40.76 -19.47 29.20
CA ASN A 4 40.71 -18.56 28.05
C ASN A 4 39.51 -18.96 27.18
N VAL A 5 38.38 -18.31 27.38
CA VAL A 5 37.25 -18.37 26.45
C VAL A 5 37.67 -17.51 25.25
N PRO A 6 37.78 -18.07 24.03
CA PRO A 6 37.97 -17.25 22.86
C PRO A 6 36.72 -16.37 22.74
N LEU A 7 36.91 -15.05 22.79
CA LEU A 7 35.90 -14.09 22.39
C LEU A 7 35.65 -14.33 20.91
N THR A 8 34.71 -15.23 20.59
CA THR A 8 34.16 -15.36 19.25
C THR A 8 33.72 -13.97 18.84
N ASN A 9 34.32 -13.47 17.77
CA ASN A 9 34.00 -12.21 17.15
C ASN A 9 32.49 -11.99 17.21
N TYR A 10 32.06 -11.02 18.02
CA TYR A 10 30.88 -10.26 17.68
C TYR A 10 31.27 -9.46 16.43
N GLU A 11 31.39 -10.14 15.29
CA GLU A 11 31.35 -9.51 13.98
C GLU A 11 30.09 -8.68 13.99
N PHE A 12 30.28 -7.38 13.90
CA PHE A 12 29.23 -6.41 13.92
C PHE A 12 28.16 -6.83 12.91
N THR A 13 26.93 -6.98 13.36
CA THR A 13 25.72 -7.04 12.51
C THR A 13 25.51 -5.71 11.73
N MET A 14 26.54 -4.86 11.64
CA MET A 14 26.59 -3.56 10.95
C MET A 14 27.34 -3.60 9.61
N ASP A 15 27.86 -4.76 9.19
CA ASP A 15 28.56 -4.89 7.89
C ASP A 15 27.69 -5.46 6.76
N GLU A 16 26.36 -5.55 6.96
CA GLU A 16 25.45 -5.80 5.83
C GLU A 16 25.45 -4.55 4.93
N PRO A 17 25.86 -4.66 3.66
CA PRO A 17 25.93 -3.49 2.80
C PRO A 17 24.51 -2.93 2.60
N VAL A 18 24.40 -1.61 2.51
CA VAL A 18 23.12 -0.89 2.32
C VAL A 18 22.30 -1.49 1.17
N LYS A 19 22.98 -1.98 0.12
CA LYS A 19 22.36 -2.66 -1.02
C LYS A 19 21.58 -3.91 -0.61
N ASP A 20 22.15 -4.76 0.24
CA ASP A 20 21.51 -6.01 0.67
C ASP A 20 20.30 -5.72 1.57
N THR A 21 20.40 -4.68 2.41
CA THR A 21 19.26 -4.19 3.21
C THR A 21 18.12 -3.71 2.31
N VAL A 22 18.41 -2.86 1.32
CA VAL A 22 17.39 -2.33 0.39
C VAL A 22 16.75 -3.44 -0.42
N ILE A 23 17.54 -4.40 -0.93
CA ILE A 23 17.03 -5.53 -1.71
C ILE A 23 16.13 -6.42 -0.83
N ARG A 24 16.53 -6.67 0.42
CA ARG A 24 15.76 -7.46 1.40
C ARG A 24 14.41 -6.81 1.69
N ASP A 25 14.39 -5.50 1.93
CA ASP A 25 13.16 -4.76 2.21
C ASP A 25 12.26 -4.67 0.97
N ALA A 26 12.82 -4.41 -0.21
CA ALA A 26 12.07 -4.41 -1.46
C ALA A 26 11.42 -5.79 -1.75
N LYS A 27 12.15 -6.88 -1.48
CA LYS A 27 11.63 -8.25 -1.63
C LYS A 27 10.53 -8.55 -0.61
N SER A 28 10.64 -8.04 0.62
CA SER A 28 9.57 -8.13 1.63
C SER A 28 8.30 -7.43 1.16
N ILE A 29 8.43 -6.20 0.67
CA ILE A 29 7.32 -5.40 0.14
C ILE A 29 6.66 -6.09 -1.07
N TYR A 30 7.47 -6.58 -2.02
CA TYR A 30 6.97 -7.31 -3.19
C TYR A 30 6.16 -8.54 -2.80
N LYS A 31 6.65 -9.35 -1.84
CA LYS A 31 5.91 -10.51 -1.33
C LYS A 31 4.58 -10.11 -0.68
N LYS A 32 4.55 -9.00 0.07
CA LYS A 32 3.31 -8.48 0.68
C LYS A 32 2.32 -8.00 -0.36
N ILE A 33 2.78 -7.34 -1.43
CA ILE A 33 1.93 -6.93 -2.54
C ILE A 33 1.34 -8.16 -3.24
N LEU A 34 2.15 -9.18 -3.50
CA LEU A 34 1.68 -10.44 -4.12
C LEU A 34 0.68 -11.18 -3.23
N TYR A 35 0.96 -11.26 -1.93
CA TYR A 35 0.02 -11.79 -0.95
C TYR A 35 -1.30 -11.02 -1.03
N VAL A 36 -1.22 -9.69 -0.98
CA VAL A 36 -2.40 -8.84 -0.84
C VAL A 36 -3.24 -8.82 -2.12
N CYS A 37 -2.61 -8.73 -3.29
CA CYS A 37 -3.31 -8.50 -4.56
C CYS A 37 -3.64 -9.78 -5.34
N PHE A 38 -2.89 -10.86 -5.11
CA PHE A 38 -3.01 -12.11 -5.87
C PHE A 38 -3.24 -13.32 -4.98
N HIS A 39 -3.29 -13.15 -3.65
CA HIS A 39 -3.40 -14.25 -2.68
C HIS A 39 -2.30 -15.32 -2.88
N GLN A 40 -1.16 -14.91 -3.44
CA GLN A 40 -0.02 -15.77 -3.63
C GLN A 40 0.78 -15.81 -2.33
N TYR A 41 1.17 -17.03 -1.91
CA TYR A 41 1.89 -17.33 -0.66
C TYR A 41 1.03 -17.15 0.60
N ASP A 42 0.31 -18.19 1.04
CA ASP A 42 -0.56 -18.14 2.23
C ASP A 42 0.23 -18.25 3.56
N ASP A 43 1.31 -17.50 3.71
CA ASP A 43 2.02 -17.39 4.99
C ASP A 43 1.48 -16.17 5.75
N GLU A 44 0.56 -16.41 6.67
CA GLU A 44 -0.07 -15.38 7.53
C GLU A 44 0.96 -14.52 8.27
N ASN A 45 2.17 -15.04 8.49
CA ASN A 45 3.24 -14.29 9.14
C ASN A 45 3.80 -13.15 8.29
N THR A 46 3.56 -13.19 6.97
CA THR A 46 3.99 -12.17 6.02
C THR A 46 3.33 -10.81 6.32
N ILE A 47 2.03 -10.79 6.65
CA ILE A 47 1.32 -9.54 6.95
C ILE A 47 1.53 -9.08 8.40
N LYS A 48 1.79 -10.01 9.34
CA LYS A 48 2.01 -9.66 10.75
C LYS A 48 3.20 -8.70 10.94
N LYS A 49 4.20 -8.78 10.06
CA LYS A 49 5.31 -7.82 10.03
C LYS A 49 4.82 -6.54 9.36
N TRP A 50 4.68 -5.45 10.12
CA TRP A 50 4.37 -4.15 9.56
C TRP A 50 5.66 -3.52 8.98
N ASP A 51 5.56 -2.91 7.80
CA ASP A 51 6.65 -2.15 7.17
C ASP A 51 6.06 -0.84 6.63
N LEU A 52 6.36 0.28 7.27
CA LEU A 52 5.83 1.60 6.85
C LEU A 52 6.40 2.03 5.48
N TRP A 53 7.64 1.63 5.20
CA TRP A 53 8.35 1.94 3.96
C TRP A 53 7.62 1.47 2.71
N GLY A 54 7.02 0.28 2.73
CA GLY A 54 6.27 -0.22 1.57
C GLY A 54 5.03 0.60 1.26
N SER A 55 4.32 1.05 2.29
CA SER A 55 3.16 1.95 2.12
C SER A 55 3.57 3.28 1.50
N PHE A 56 4.72 3.82 1.93
CA PHE A 56 5.27 5.06 1.40
C PHE A 56 5.71 4.93 -0.06
N ILE A 57 6.32 3.81 -0.44
CA ILE A 57 6.75 3.53 -1.82
C ILE A 57 5.54 3.44 -2.76
N VAL A 58 4.49 2.73 -2.37
CA VAL A 58 3.21 2.66 -3.10
C VAL A 58 2.69 4.08 -3.35
N TYR A 59 2.63 4.89 -2.29
CA TYR A 59 2.15 6.26 -2.37
C TYR A 59 2.99 7.15 -3.30
N ILE A 60 4.32 7.15 -3.13
CA ILE A 60 5.23 7.94 -3.98
C ILE A 60 5.06 7.54 -5.44
N THR A 61 4.98 6.24 -5.72
CA THR A 61 4.84 5.74 -7.09
C THR A 61 3.56 6.25 -7.73
N LEU A 62 2.43 6.18 -7.01
CA LEU A 62 1.15 6.71 -7.48
C LEU A 62 1.22 8.22 -7.74
N SER A 63 1.83 8.95 -6.81
CA SER A 63 2.00 10.41 -6.90
C SER A 63 2.88 10.83 -8.09
N ILE A 64 3.95 10.09 -8.36
CA ILE A 64 4.79 10.27 -9.56
C ILE A 64 4.00 9.98 -10.83
N CYS A 65 3.18 8.91 -10.86
CA CYS A 65 2.37 8.60 -12.04
C CYS A 65 1.40 9.76 -12.36
N ILE A 66 0.76 10.34 -11.34
CA ILE A 66 -0.08 11.53 -11.51
C ILE A 66 0.75 12.70 -12.04
N PHE A 67 1.94 12.95 -11.47
CA PHE A 67 2.78 14.07 -11.89
C PHE A 67 3.27 13.96 -13.37
N LEU A 68 3.56 12.74 -13.82
CA LEU A 68 4.02 12.49 -15.19
C LEU A 68 2.92 12.65 -16.24
N ASP A 69 1.66 12.77 -15.81
CA ASP A 69 0.55 12.93 -16.73
C ASP A 69 0.61 14.25 -17.50
N ASN A 70 0.39 14.19 -18.81
CA ASN A 70 0.52 15.36 -19.69
C ASN A 70 -0.75 16.20 -19.75
N GLU A 71 -1.90 15.64 -19.39
CA GLU A 71 -3.19 16.35 -19.42
C GLU A 71 -3.36 17.31 -18.23
N ILE A 72 -2.59 17.14 -17.16
CA ILE A 72 -2.70 17.96 -15.96
C ILE A 72 -2.02 19.32 -16.18
N VAL A 73 -2.83 20.38 -16.15
CA VAL A 73 -2.37 21.78 -16.28
C VAL A 73 -1.52 22.20 -15.08
N ASP A 74 -2.02 22.00 -13.85
CA ASP A 74 -1.38 22.46 -12.61
C ASP A 74 -0.68 21.34 -11.84
N LYS A 75 0.32 20.70 -12.45
CA LYS A 75 1.03 19.52 -11.90
C LYS A 75 1.48 19.67 -10.44
N LYS A 76 2.02 20.85 -10.09
CA LYS A 76 2.54 21.14 -8.73
C LYS A 76 1.42 21.14 -7.68
N ASN A 77 0.30 21.78 -7.99
CA ASN A 77 -0.83 21.88 -7.06
C ASN A 77 -1.55 20.54 -6.94
N THR A 78 -1.80 19.86 -8.06
CA THR A 78 -2.44 18.54 -8.07
C THR A 78 -1.63 17.52 -7.26
N PHE A 79 -0.30 17.51 -7.43
CA PHE A 79 0.59 16.69 -6.61
C PHE A 79 0.45 16.99 -5.11
N GLY A 80 0.47 18.28 -4.73
CA GLY A 80 0.34 18.70 -3.33
C GLY A 80 -1.01 18.32 -2.72
N TYR A 81 -2.12 18.55 -3.45
CA TYR A 81 -3.45 18.15 -3.00
C TYR A 81 -3.55 16.63 -2.84
N PHE A 82 -3.10 15.87 -3.84
CA PHE A 82 -3.10 14.42 -3.78
C PHE A 82 -2.30 13.91 -2.57
N PHE A 83 -1.10 14.48 -2.32
CA PHE A 83 -0.26 14.12 -1.18
C PHE A 83 -1.00 14.29 0.15
N VAL A 84 -1.58 15.48 0.37
CA VAL A 84 -2.24 15.81 1.63
C VAL A 84 -3.50 14.98 1.84
N PHE A 85 -4.37 14.88 0.82
CA PHE A 85 -5.60 14.10 0.93
C PHE A 85 -5.35 12.61 1.08
N PHE A 86 -4.37 12.06 0.35
CA PHE A 86 -3.99 10.67 0.52
C PHE A 86 -3.52 10.42 1.95
N PHE A 87 -2.58 11.21 2.45
CA PHE A 87 -1.97 10.97 3.76
C PHE A 87 -3.00 11.06 4.89
N ILE A 88 -3.82 12.12 4.90
CA ILE A 88 -4.88 12.32 5.88
C ILE A 88 -5.94 11.22 5.75
N GLY A 89 -6.43 10.97 4.53
CA GLY A 89 -7.45 9.95 4.29
C GLY A 89 -6.99 8.56 4.72
N HIS A 90 -5.75 8.20 4.42
CA HIS A 90 -5.18 6.91 4.77
C HIS A 90 -5.01 6.73 6.29
N ILE A 91 -4.59 7.78 7.00
CA ILE A 91 -4.56 7.79 8.48
C ILE A 91 -5.98 7.67 9.04
N LEU A 92 -6.94 8.46 8.54
CA LEU A 92 -8.33 8.43 9.03
C LEU A 92 -8.98 7.06 8.86
N VAL A 93 -8.82 6.43 7.70
CA VAL A 93 -9.34 5.07 7.45
C VAL A 93 -8.66 4.06 8.38
N SER A 94 -7.33 4.14 8.53
CA SER A 94 -6.59 3.23 9.41
C SER A 94 -6.97 3.43 10.89
N LEU A 95 -7.24 4.66 11.31
CA LEU A 95 -7.73 4.99 12.64
C LEU A 95 -9.15 4.46 12.85
N ASN A 96 -10.05 4.62 11.87
CA ASN A 96 -11.40 4.07 11.94
C ASN A 96 -11.38 2.56 12.19
N LEU A 97 -10.52 1.84 11.47
CA LEU A 97 -10.28 0.41 11.65
C LEU A 97 -9.73 0.08 13.04
N SER A 98 -8.76 0.85 13.52
CA SER A 98 -8.22 0.66 14.87
C SER A 98 -9.27 0.92 15.96
N LEU A 99 -10.11 1.94 15.81
CA LEU A 99 -11.19 2.31 16.73
C LEU A 99 -12.32 1.29 16.74
N LEU A 100 -12.56 0.61 15.61
CA LEU A 100 -13.49 -0.52 15.53
C LEU A 100 -12.99 -1.77 16.28
N HIS A 101 -11.81 -1.68 16.90
CA HIS A 101 -11.15 -2.74 17.67
C HIS A 101 -10.96 -4.01 16.83
N ILE A 102 -10.40 -3.83 15.63
CA ILE A 102 -9.98 -4.94 14.78
C ILE A 102 -8.81 -5.64 15.44
N ASN A 103 -8.70 -6.96 15.26
CA ASN A 103 -7.66 -7.80 15.86
C ASN A 103 -6.25 -7.59 15.25
N ILE A 104 -5.93 -6.42 14.70
CA ILE A 104 -4.61 -6.05 14.16
C ILE A 104 -4.19 -4.65 14.62
N PRO A 105 -2.88 -4.40 14.76
CA PRO A 105 -2.37 -3.08 15.11
C PRO A 105 -2.60 -2.05 14.00
N PHE A 106 -2.71 -0.77 14.37
CA PHE A 106 -2.93 0.37 13.47
C PHE A 106 -1.97 0.42 12.27
N PHE A 107 -0.67 0.22 12.48
CA PHE A 107 0.30 0.29 11.38
C PHE A 107 0.17 -0.90 10.42
N GLN A 108 -0.32 -2.05 10.89
CA GLN A 108 -0.54 -3.21 10.02
C GLN A 108 -1.78 -3.00 9.14
N SER A 109 -2.88 -2.46 9.68
CA SER A 109 -4.04 -2.10 8.86
C SER A 109 -3.70 -1.04 7.81
N LEU A 110 -2.92 -0.03 8.21
CA LEU A 110 -2.36 0.99 7.32
C LEU A 110 -1.58 0.36 6.16
N CYS A 111 -0.70 -0.59 6.45
CA CYS A 111 0.07 -1.28 5.42
C CYS A 111 -0.80 -2.10 4.46
N ILE A 112 -1.78 -2.85 4.97
CA ILE A 112 -2.68 -3.67 4.15
C ILE A 112 -3.46 -2.80 3.16
N ILE A 113 -4.00 -1.67 3.63
CA ILE A 113 -4.75 -0.74 2.77
C ILE A 113 -3.84 -0.21 1.67
N SER A 114 -2.62 0.21 1.99
CA SER A 114 -1.66 0.67 0.99
C SER A 114 -1.30 -0.40 -0.03
N TYR A 115 -0.96 -1.62 0.40
CA TYR A 115 -0.60 -2.68 -0.54
C TYR A 115 -1.74 -3.07 -1.48
N SER A 116 -2.99 -2.93 -1.03
CA SER A 116 -4.15 -3.19 -1.88
C SER A 116 -4.29 -2.21 -3.04
N LEU A 117 -3.72 -1.00 -2.94
CA LEU A 117 -3.75 0.04 -3.98
C LEU A 117 -2.81 -0.25 -5.17
N PHE A 118 -2.00 -1.31 -5.10
CA PHE A 118 -1.07 -1.65 -6.17
C PHE A 118 -1.70 -1.80 -7.57
N PRO A 119 -2.88 -2.44 -7.75
CA PRO A 119 -3.56 -2.49 -9.04
C PRO A 119 -3.90 -1.09 -9.59
N LEU A 120 -4.20 -0.13 -8.70
CA LEU A 120 -4.48 1.25 -9.07
C LEU A 120 -3.21 1.94 -9.61
N ILE A 121 -2.05 1.66 -9.02
CA ILE A 121 -0.75 2.13 -9.53
C ILE A 121 -0.48 1.58 -10.92
N LEU A 122 -0.69 0.27 -11.12
CA LEU A 122 -0.47 -0.36 -12.41
C LEU A 122 -1.39 0.26 -13.48
N SER A 123 -2.66 0.48 -13.14
CA SER A 123 -3.62 1.15 -14.01
C SER A 123 -3.19 2.58 -14.33
N SER A 124 -2.77 3.36 -13.33
CA SER A 124 -2.26 4.73 -13.53
C SER A 124 -1.03 4.77 -14.44
N PHE A 125 -0.11 3.82 -14.28
CA PHE A 125 1.09 3.72 -15.12
C PHE A 125 0.74 3.37 -16.57
N LEU A 126 -0.16 2.39 -16.80
CA LEU A 126 -0.63 2.05 -18.14
C LEU A 126 -1.37 3.22 -18.81
N ASN A 127 -2.14 3.97 -18.03
CA ASN A 127 -2.87 5.14 -18.51
C ASN A 127 -1.98 6.30 -18.98
N LEU A 128 -0.67 6.28 -18.70
CA LEU A 128 0.28 7.24 -19.27
C LEU A 128 0.54 6.99 -20.77
N PHE A 129 0.39 5.74 -21.23
CA PHE A 129 0.65 5.34 -22.61
C PHE A 129 -0.63 5.23 -23.45
N ILE A 130 -1.80 5.23 -22.81
CA ILE A 130 -3.10 5.06 -23.48
C ILE A 130 -3.70 6.43 -23.78
N SER A 131 -3.94 6.71 -25.06
CA SER A 131 -4.56 7.97 -25.48
C SER A 131 -6.09 8.01 -25.29
N THR A 132 -6.78 6.87 -25.39
CA THR A 132 -8.25 6.84 -25.35
C THR A 132 -8.79 6.93 -23.91
N HIS A 133 -9.65 7.93 -23.65
CA HIS A 133 -10.29 8.10 -22.33
C HIS A 133 -11.14 6.89 -21.90
N VAL A 134 -11.79 6.20 -22.85
CA VAL A 134 -12.63 5.03 -22.54
C VAL A 134 -11.81 3.88 -21.96
N LEU A 135 -10.67 3.52 -22.58
CA LEU A 135 -9.80 2.47 -22.04
C LEU A 135 -9.22 2.87 -20.68
N ARG A 136 -8.85 4.14 -20.50
CA ARG A 136 -8.34 4.65 -19.21
C ARG A 136 -9.37 4.51 -18.09
N LEU A 137 -10.63 4.85 -18.39
CA LEU A 137 -11.76 4.65 -17.47
C LEU A 137 -11.95 3.18 -17.13
N LEU A 138 -11.92 2.28 -18.13
CA LEU A 138 -12.07 0.84 -17.90
C LEU A 138 -10.96 0.28 -17.01
N PHE A 139 -9.69 0.59 -17.29
CA PHE A 139 -8.57 0.17 -16.45
C PHE A 139 -8.69 0.72 -15.03
N CYS A 140 -9.11 1.98 -14.88
CA CYS A 140 -9.32 2.59 -13.57
C CYS A 140 -10.41 1.84 -12.78
N LEU A 141 -11.59 1.63 -13.37
CA LEU A 141 -12.70 0.92 -12.72
C LEU A 141 -12.32 -0.52 -12.33
N LEU A 142 -11.69 -1.28 -13.25
CA LEU A 142 -11.23 -2.64 -12.98
C LEU A 142 -10.23 -2.66 -11.81
N SER A 143 -9.30 -1.70 -11.77
CA SER A 143 -8.30 -1.62 -10.72
C SER A 143 -8.88 -1.26 -9.35
N ILE A 144 -9.90 -0.39 -9.29
CA ILE A 144 -10.60 -0.05 -8.04
C ILE A 144 -11.32 -1.28 -7.51
N VAL A 145 -12.11 -1.95 -8.36
CA VAL A 145 -12.86 -3.15 -7.96
C VAL A 145 -11.91 -4.22 -7.45
N TRP A 146 -10.80 -4.44 -8.16
CA TRP A 146 -9.77 -5.39 -7.74
C TRP A 146 -9.14 -4.98 -6.39
N SER A 147 -8.70 -3.73 -6.26
CA SER A 147 -8.10 -3.18 -5.03
C SER A 147 -9.04 -3.30 -3.83
N SER A 148 -10.31 -2.91 -4.00
CA SER A 148 -11.33 -2.98 -2.94
C SER A 148 -11.59 -4.42 -2.51
N TYR A 149 -11.78 -5.32 -3.49
CA TYR A 149 -12.05 -6.73 -3.23
C TYR A 149 -10.92 -7.37 -2.41
N ASN A 150 -9.67 -7.18 -2.82
CA ASN A 150 -8.49 -7.75 -2.14
C ASN A 150 -8.31 -7.17 -0.73
N CYS A 151 -8.46 -5.84 -0.59
CA CYS A 151 -8.40 -5.20 0.72
C CYS A 151 -9.45 -5.78 1.67
N ILE A 152 -10.71 -5.87 1.22
CA ILE A 152 -11.83 -6.39 1.99
C ILE A 152 -11.59 -7.85 2.38
N LEU A 153 -11.16 -8.69 1.45
CA LEU A 153 -10.96 -10.12 1.66
C LEU A 153 -9.93 -10.40 2.77
N ILE A 154 -8.85 -9.62 2.82
CA ILE A 154 -7.80 -9.77 3.83
C ILE A 154 -8.24 -9.20 5.17
N LEU A 155 -8.83 -8.00 5.16
CA LEU A 155 -9.25 -7.34 6.38
C LEU A 155 -10.43 -8.04 7.06
N ALA A 156 -11.30 -8.68 6.28
CA ALA A 156 -12.43 -9.47 6.77
C ALA A 156 -11.99 -10.60 7.72
N ARG A 157 -10.76 -11.14 7.56
CA ARG A 157 -10.20 -12.16 8.47
C ARG A 157 -10.02 -11.65 9.90
N PHE A 158 -9.88 -10.34 10.08
CA PHE A 158 -9.59 -9.71 11.38
C PHE A 158 -10.78 -8.95 11.97
N ILE A 159 -11.86 -8.77 11.20
CA ILE A 159 -13.05 -8.00 11.56
C ILE A 159 -14.17 -8.95 11.97
N LYS A 160 -14.89 -8.62 13.07
CA LYS A 160 -16.11 -9.34 13.46
C LYS A 160 -17.22 -9.09 12.43
N SER A 161 -18.00 -10.13 12.07
CA SER A 161 -19.04 -10.05 11.04
C SER A 161 -20.04 -8.90 11.20
N ASN A 162 -20.38 -8.54 12.45
CA ASN A 162 -21.31 -7.45 12.76
C ASN A 162 -20.78 -6.03 12.45
N ARG A 163 -19.48 -5.87 12.17
CA ARG A 163 -18.84 -4.56 11.91
C ARG A 163 -18.27 -4.42 10.50
N LEU A 164 -18.45 -5.42 9.64
CA LEU A 164 -17.86 -5.47 8.29
C LEU A 164 -18.25 -4.25 7.44
N LEU A 165 -19.55 -3.97 7.35
CA LEU A 165 -20.06 -2.90 6.47
C LEU A 165 -19.51 -1.52 6.88
N ILE A 166 -19.46 -1.25 8.18
CA ILE A 166 -19.00 0.02 8.75
C ILE A 166 -17.49 0.20 8.55
N SER A 167 -16.72 -0.91 8.63
CA SER A 167 -15.28 -0.90 8.34
C SER A 167 -14.97 -0.69 6.85
N PHE A 168 -15.77 -1.26 5.95
CA PHE A 168 -15.46 -1.25 4.51
C PHE A 168 -15.86 0.06 3.81
N PHE A 169 -16.92 0.71 4.27
CA PHE A 169 -17.38 1.98 3.71
C PHE A 169 -16.26 3.03 3.57
N PRO A 170 -15.49 3.38 4.61
CA PRO A 170 -14.44 4.39 4.50
C PRO A 170 -13.25 3.93 3.62
N ILE A 171 -12.97 2.63 3.54
CA ILE A 171 -11.92 2.07 2.67
C ILE A 171 -12.31 2.27 1.20
N CYS A 172 -13.51 1.83 0.82
CA CYS A 172 -14.00 1.97 -0.55
C CYS A 172 -14.12 3.44 -0.95
N LEU A 173 -14.57 4.29 -0.03
CA LEU A 173 -14.66 5.74 -0.26
C LEU A 173 -13.29 6.35 -0.55
N LEU A 174 -12.26 6.00 0.22
CA LEU A 174 -10.89 6.46 -0.02
C LEU A 174 -10.37 5.99 -1.39
N GLN A 175 -10.56 4.71 -1.74
CA GLN A 175 -10.08 4.17 -3.01
C GLN A 175 -10.79 4.81 -4.21
N LEU A 176 -12.10 5.06 -4.12
CA LEU A 176 -12.87 5.76 -5.14
C LEU A 176 -12.41 7.21 -5.27
N PHE A 177 -12.18 7.89 -4.15
CA PHE A 177 -11.66 9.26 -4.13
C PHE A 177 -10.25 9.32 -4.77
N LEU A 178 -9.35 8.40 -4.45
CA LEU A 178 -8.03 8.37 -5.09
C LEU A 178 -8.11 8.09 -6.59
N ALA A 179 -9.05 7.25 -7.00
CA ALA A 179 -9.27 6.97 -8.41
C ALA A 179 -9.90 8.14 -9.17
N SER A 180 -10.71 8.99 -8.52
CA SER A 180 -11.23 10.19 -9.17
C SER A 180 -10.11 11.17 -9.51
N PHE A 181 -9.06 11.27 -8.69
CA PHE A 181 -7.85 12.04 -9.02
C PHE A 181 -7.10 11.52 -10.25
N LEU A 182 -7.21 10.22 -10.56
CA LEU A 182 -6.65 9.63 -11.78
C LEU A 182 -7.50 9.90 -13.02
N LEU A 183 -8.80 10.19 -12.82
CA LEU A 183 -9.75 10.45 -13.88
C LEU A 183 -9.94 11.93 -14.18
N ILE A 184 -9.79 12.79 -13.15
CA ILE A 184 -9.76 14.24 -13.26
C ILE A 184 -8.41 14.61 -13.88
N LYS A 185 -8.39 14.49 -15.20
CA LYS A 185 -7.38 15.06 -16.08
C LYS A 185 -8.00 16.25 -16.79
#